data_AF-A0A9R0ZTH5-F1
#
_entry.id   AF-A0A9R0ZTH5-F1
#
_cell.length_a   1.000
_cell.length_b   1.000
_cell.length_c   1.000
_cell.angle_alpha   90.00
_cell.angle_beta   90.00
_cell.angle_gamma   90.00
#
_symmetry.space_group_name_H-M   'P 1'
#
loop_
_entity.id
_entity.type
_entity.pdbx_description
1 polymer ?
#
loop_
_entity_poly.entity_id
_entity_poly.type
_entity_poly.pdbx_seq_one_letter_code
_entity_poly.pdbx_strand_id
1 'polypeptide(L)'
;MTLVWLGHYVPQLAQAIKRHHEATGDKTINLKGYMVGNALTDDFHDHYGIFQYMWTTGLISDQTYKLLNIFCDFESFVHSSPQCDKILDIASTEAGNIDSYSIFTPTCHSSFASSKNKVVKRLRSVGKLGEQYDPCTEQHSIVYFNLHEVQKALHVNPVIGKSKWETCSEVINTNWKDCERSVLHIYHELIQHGLRIWMFSGDTDAVIPVTSTRYSIDALKLPTVIPWHAWYDDDGEVGGWTQGYKGLNFVTVRGAGHEVPLHRPKQALTLIKSFLAGSPMPVLSDLRSDM
;
A
#
# COMPACT_ATOMS: atom_id res chain seq x y z
N MET A 1 -4.45 -5.27 -5.36
CA MET A 1 -5.79 -4.74 -5.02
C MET A 1 -6.16 -4.84 -3.54
N THR A 2 -5.74 -5.86 -2.78
CA THR A 2 -6.06 -5.99 -1.34
C THR A 2 -5.37 -4.95 -0.44
N LEU A 3 -4.16 -4.49 -0.78
CA LEU A 3 -3.42 -3.51 0.04
C LEU A 3 -4.10 -2.12 0.06
N VAL A 4 -4.70 -1.69 -1.05
CA VAL A 4 -5.46 -0.42 -1.15
C VAL A 4 -6.53 -0.34 -0.05
N TRP A 5 -7.37 -1.38 0.05
CA TRP A 5 -8.50 -1.45 0.99
C TRP A 5 -8.10 -1.70 2.45
N LEU A 6 -6.84 -2.09 2.73
CA LEU A 6 -6.36 -2.20 4.11
C LEU A 6 -6.41 -0.85 4.84
N GLY A 7 -6.39 0.26 4.12
CA GLY A 7 -6.63 1.58 4.68
C GLY A 7 -8.00 1.75 5.34
N HIS A 8 -9.01 0.98 4.93
CA HIS A 8 -10.29 0.89 5.61
C HIS A 8 -10.30 -0.24 6.65
N TYR A 9 -9.90 -1.45 6.26
CA TYR A 9 -10.05 -2.64 7.10
C TYR A 9 -9.25 -2.56 8.41
N VAL A 10 -8.01 -2.08 8.36
CA VAL A 10 -7.13 -2.04 9.53
C VAL A 10 -7.64 -1.07 10.61
N PRO A 11 -7.93 0.22 10.33
CA PRO A 11 -8.46 1.12 11.35
C PRO A 11 -9.85 0.70 11.83
N GLN A 12 -10.74 0.24 10.95
CA GLN A 12 -12.07 -0.24 11.37
C GLN A 12 -11.99 -1.46 12.30
N LEU A 13 -11.11 -2.43 12.00
CA LEU A 13 -10.88 -3.57 12.89
C LEU A 13 -10.28 -3.12 14.23
N ALA A 14 -9.32 -2.20 14.21
CA ALA A 14 -8.75 -1.64 15.43
C ALA A 14 -9.81 -0.93 16.29
N GLN A 15 -10.72 -0.18 15.66
CA GLN A 15 -11.87 0.46 16.32
C GLN A 15 -12.81 -0.56 16.94
N ALA A 16 -13.18 -1.61 16.19
CA ALA A 16 -14.05 -2.68 16.68
C ALA A 16 -13.45 -3.37 17.93
N ILE A 17 -12.15 -3.68 17.91
CA ILE A 17 -11.43 -4.26 19.05
C ILE A 17 -11.48 -3.31 20.25
N LYS A 18 -11.22 -2.02 20.07
CA LYS A 18 -11.18 -1.06 21.18
C LYS A 18 -12.56 -0.83 21.79
N ARG A 19 -13.58 -0.62 20.96
CA ARG A 19 -14.97 -0.49 21.41
C ARG A 19 -15.46 -1.75 22.13
N HIS A 20 -15.06 -2.94 21.66
CA HIS A 20 -15.39 -4.19 22.35
C HIS A 20 -14.77 -4.26 23.75
N HIS A 21 -13.50 -3.88 23.90
CA HIS A 21 -12.85 -3.83 25.22
C HIS A 21 -13.53 -2.85 26.18
N GLU A 22 -13.97 -1.69 25.68
CA GLU A 22 -14.65 -0.68 26.50
C GLU A 22 -16.06 -1.12 26.93
N ALA A 23 -16.78 -1.81 26.04
CA ALA A 23 -18.13 -2.29 26.32
C ALA A 23 -18.15 -3.49 27.27
N THR A 24 -17.16 -4.39 27.19
CA THR A 24 -17.19 -5.68 27.91
C THR A 24 -16.17 -5.79 29.03
N GLY A 25 -15.12 -4.98 29.02
CA GLY A 25 -13.96 -5.14 29.90
C GLY A 25 -13.02 -6.29 29.50
N ASP A 26 -13.35 -7.07 28.45
CA ASP A 26 -12.46 -8.09 27.89
C ASP A 26 -11.20 -7.42 27.33
N LYS A 27 -10.03 -8.00 27.58
CA LYS A 27 -8.73 -7.51 27.09
C LYS A 27 -7.90 -8.63 26.45
N THR A 28 -8.56 -9.68 25.97
CA THR A 28 -7.91 -10.83 25.32
C THR A 28 -6.99 -10.38 24.18
N ILE A 29 -7.37 -9.36 23.41
CA ILE A 29 -6.54 -8.80 22.35
C ILE A 29 -5.75 -7.59 22.88
N ASN A 30 -4.44 -7.75 23.10
CA ASN A 30 -3.59 -6.66 23.57
C ASN A 30 -3.12 -5.73 22.43
N LEU A 31 -4.05 -5.02 21.78
CA LEU A 31 -3.74 -4.14 20.66
C LEU A 31 -2.89 -2.94 21.11
N LYS A 32 -1.67 -2.83 20.56
CA LYS A 32 -0.72 -1.74 20.86
C LYS A 32 -0.69 -0.64 19.80
N GLY A 33 -1.09 -0.97 18.58
CA GLY A 33 -0.97 -0.08 17.43
C GLY A 33 -1.14 -0.84 16.13
N TYR A 34 -1.11 -0.12 15.02
CA TYR A 34 -1.16 -0.66 13.68
C TYR A 34 -0.37 0.20 12.70
N MET A 35 -0.04 -0.37 11.55
CA MET A 35 0.51 0.34 10.41
C MET A 35 -0.33 0.07 9.16
N VAL A 36 -0.44 1.07 8.29
CA VAL A 36 -1.08 0.94 6.98
C VAL A 36 -0.17 1.49 5.90
N GLY A 37 -0.08 0.78 4.78
CA GLY A 37 0.81 1.11 3.66
C GLY A 37 0.01 1.48 2.42
N ASN A 38 0.33 2.60 1.76
CA ASN A 38 -0.29 3.04 0.50
C ASN A 38 -1.83 2.93 0.56
N ALA A 39 -2.37 3.50 1.63
CA ALA A 39 -3.67 3.15 2.16
C ALA A 39 -4.76 4.13 1.72
N LEU A 40 -5.80 3.63 1.05
CA LEU A 40 -7.01 4.40 0.79
C LEU A 40 -7.70 4.72 2.12
N THR A 41 -7.90 6.00 2.39
CA THR A 41 -8.28 6.55 3.70
C THR A 41 -9.49 7.49 3.59
N ASP A 42 -9.54 8.30 2.54
CA ASP A 42 -10.58 9.31 2.31
C ASP A 42 -10.73 9.58 0.82
N ASP A 43 -11.91 9.29 0.26
CA ASP A 43 -12.19 9.40 -1.17
C ASP A 43 -11.71 10.73 -1.78
N PHE A 44 -12.05 11.86 -1.13
CA PHE A 44 -11.76 13.19 -1.66
C PHE A 44 -10.26 13.49 -1.63
N HIS A 45 -9.61 13.32 -0.48
CA HIS A 45 -8.20 13.63 -0.32
C HIS A 45 -7.32 12.67 -1.14
N ASP A 46 -7.74 11.41 -1.27
CA ASP A 46 -7.01 10.43 -2.04
C ASP A 46 -7.15 10.68 -3.55
N HIS A 47 -8.35 10.99 -4.07
CA HIS A 47 -8.51 11.43 -5.46
C HIS A 47 -7.65 12.66 -5.77
N TYR A 48 -7.74 13.70 -4.93
CA TYR A 48 -6.96 14.92 -5.11
C TYR A 48 -5.45 14.64 -5.16
N GLY A 49 -4.97 13.77 -4.26
CA GLY A 49 -3.58 13.32 -4.24
C GLY A 49 -3.18 12.51 -5.47
N ILE A 50 -4.02 11.59 -5.94
CA ILE A 50 -3.76 10.77 -7.13
C ILE A 50 -3.63 11.66 -8.36
N PHE A 51 -4.58 12.56 -8.57
CA PHE A 51 -4.59 13.42 -9.76
C PHE A 51 -3.38 14.35 -9.76
N GLN A 52 -3.03 14.92 -8.60
CA GLN A 52 -1.83 15.75 -8.46
C GLN A 52 -0.56 14.94 -8.74
N TYR A 53 -0.46 13.73 -8.21
CA TYR A 53 0.71 12.88 -8.44
C TYR A 53 0.86 12.55 -9.91
N MET A 54 -0.19 12.02 -10.55
CA MET A 54 -0.19 11.70 -11.98
C MET A 54 0.25 12.90 -12.84
N TRP A 55 -0.25 14.10 -12.54
CA TRP A 55 0.11 15.32 -13.25
C TRP A 55 1.58 15.70 -13.02
N THR A 56 2.02 15.75 -11.76
CA THR A 56 3.40 16.17 -11.42
C THR A 56 4.46 15.17 -11.88
N THR A 57 4.12 13.89 -12.04
CA THR A 57 5.00 12.87 -12.62
C THR A 57 4.91 12.77 -14.14
N GLY A 58 4.06 13.58 -14.79
CA GLY A 58 3.94 13.65 -16.24
C GLY A 58 3.16 12.50 -16.90
N LEU A 59 2.32 11.80 -16.13
CA LEU A 59 1.47 10.71 -16.66
C LEU A 59 0.23 11.21 -17.40
N ILE A 60 -0.24 12.42 -17.07
CA ILE A 60 -1.45 13.01 -17.63
C ILE A 60 -1.23 14.47 -18.04
N SER A 61 -2.05 14.95 -18.97
CA SER A 61 -1.99 16.33 -19.45
C SER A 61 -2.60 17.34 -18.46
N ASP A 62 -2.24 18.62 -18.61
CA ASP A 62 -2.85 19.72 -17.85
C ASP A 62 -4.38 19.76 -17.99
N GLN A 63 -4.90 19.37 -19.16
CA GLN A 63 -6.34 19.34 -19.43
C GLN A 63 -7.00 18.20 -18.67
N THR A 64 -6.43 16.99 -18.72
CA THR A 64 -6.94 15.83 -17.98
C THR A 64 -6.91 16.08 -16.48
N TYR A 65 -5.82 16.63 -15.94
CA TYR A 65 -5.74 17.00 -14.52
C TYR A 65 -6.87 17.94 -14.09
N LYS A 66 -7.15 19.00 -14.88
CA LYS A 66 -8.27 19.92 -14.59
C LYS A 66 -9.63 19.21 -14.63
N LEU A 67 -9.86 18.36 -15.62
CA LEU A 67 -11.12 17.64 -15.77
C LEU A 67 -11.33 16.64 -14.61
N LEU A 68 -10.29 15.92 -14.20
CA LEU A 68 -10.36 15.02 -13.04
C LEU A 68 -10.77 15.77 -11.76
N ASN A 69 -10.18 16.94 -11.51
CA ASN A 69 -10.55 17.78 -10.37
C ASN A 69 -11.96 18.38 -10.44
N ILE A 70 -12.60 18.39 -11.62
CA ILE A 70 -13.97 18.92 -11.78
C ILE A 70 -15.01 17.80 -11.68
N PHE A 71 -14.69 16.63 -12.24
CA PHE A 71 -15.66 15.55 -12.42
C PHE A 71 -15.49 14.38 -11.45
N CYS A 72 -14.36 14.28 -10.75
CA CYS A 72 -14.03 13.12 -9.93
C CYS A 72 -13.69 13.43 -8.46
N ASP A 73 -13.44 14.68 -8.08
CA ASP A 73 -12.93 15.04 -6.75
C ASP A 73 -13.84 14.55 -5.60
N PHE A 74 -15.16 14.70 -5.73
CA PHE A 74 -16.15 14.24 -4.76
C PHE A 74 -16.82 12.92 -5.12
N GLU A 75 -16.27 12.16 -6.06
CA GLU A 75 -16.78 10.83 -6.42
C GLU A 75 -16.31 9.76 -5.43
N SER A 76 -16.97 8.60 -5.44
CA SER A 76 -16.54 7.43 -4.69
C SER A 76 -15.61 6.56 -5.53
N PHE A 77 -14.58 5.98 -4.92
CA PHE A 77 -13.74 4.97 -5.58
C PHE A 77 -14.49 3.69 -5.95
N VAL A 78 -15.59 3.36 -5.24
CA VAL A 78 -16.40 2.17 -5.51
C VAL A 78 -17.56 2.48 -6.47
N HIS A 79 -18.07 3.70 -6.41
CA HIS A 79 -19.29 4.12 -7.10
C HIS A 79 -19.11 5.50 -7.73
N SER A 80 -18.26 5.56 -8.76
CA SER A 80 -18.03 6.76 -9.57
C SER A 80 -19.16 7.00 -10.57
N SER A 81 -19.36 8.27 -10.94
CA SER A 81 -20.26 8.64 -12.03
C SER A 81 -19.70 8.29 -13.41
N PRO A 82 -20.56 8.04 -14.42
CA PRO A 82 -20.11 7.78 -15.79
C PRO A 82 -19.26 8.90 -16.40
N GLN A 83 -19.48 10.14 -15.94
CA GLN A 83 -18.69 11.30 -16.33
C GLN A 83 -17.27 11.19 -15.79
N CYS A 84 -17.11 10.83 -14.52
CA CYS A 84 -15.80 10.60 -13.93
C CYS A 84 -15.08 9.43 -14.60
N ASP A 85 -15.76 8.30 -14.79
CA ASP A 85 -15.22 7.11 -15.46
C ASP A 85 -14.62 7.44 -16.83
N LYS A 86 -15.33 8.27 -17.60
CA LYS A 86 -14.85 8.72 -18.91
C LYS A 86 -13.55 9.53 -18.82
N ILE A 87 -13.37 10.35 -17.79
CA ILE A 87 -12.12 11.12 -17.61
C ILE A 87 -11.00 10.21 -17.09
N LEU A 88 -11.32 9.25 -16.22
CA LEU A 88 -10.37 8.23 -15.76
C LEU A 88 -9.87 7.36 -16.94
N ASP A 89 -10.74 7.03 -17.90
CA ASP A 89 -10.35 6.31 -19.13
C ASP A 89 -9.38 7.13 -20.00
N ILE A 90 -9.61 8.45 -20.10
CA ILE A 90 -8.68 9.36 -20.80
C ILE A 90 -7.34 9.39 -20.08
N ALA A 91 -7.33 9.54 -18.75
CA ALA A 91 -6.11 9.52 -17.94
C ALA A 91 -5.34 8.20 -18.09
N SER A 92 -6.04 7.07 -18.08
CA SER A 92 -5.47 5.74 -18.31
C SER A 92 -4.84 5.64 -19.71
N THR A 93 -5.50 6.19 -20.73
CA THR A 93 -4.98 6.22 -22.10
C THR A 93 -3.73 7.09 -22.23
N GLU A 94 -3.69 8.25 -21.56
CA GLU A 94 -2.52 9.14 -21.53
C GLU A 94 -1.32 8.49 -20.82
N ALA A 95 -1.56 7.81 -19.69
CA ALA A 95 -0.51 7.12 -18.94
C ALA A 95 0.11 5.95 -19.72
N GLY A 96 -0.69 5.29 -20.57
CA GLY A 96 -0.24 4.20 -21.44
C GLY A 96 0.06 2.90 -20.68
N ASN A 97 0.87 2.03 -21.30
CA ASN A 97 1.20 0.72 -20.72
C ASN A 97 2.31 0.82 -19.66
N ILE A 98 1.94 1.32 -18.48
CA ILE A 98 2.80 1.50 -17.32
C ILE A 98 2.29 0.69 -16.13
N ASP A 99 3.18 0.29 -15.22
CA ASP A 99 2.79 -0.28 -13.94
C ASP A 99 2.43 0.86 -12.97
N SER A 100 1.13 1.07 -12.73
CA SER A 100 0.68 2.12 -11.81
C SER A 100 1.04 1.83 -10.35
N TYR A 101 1.32 0.57 -9.99
CA TYR A 101 1.77 0.21 -8.65
C TYR A 101 3.23 0.60 -8.42
N SER A 102 4.04 0.81 -9.46
CA SER A 102 5.38 1.40 -9.36
C SER A 102 5.82 1.98 -10.71
N ILE A 103 5.68 3.29 -10.88
CA ILE A 103 5.81 3.94 -12.19
C ILE A 103 7.21 3.90 -12.83
N PHE A 104 8.22 3.47 -12.08
CA PHE A 104 9.60 3.35 -12.55
C PHE A 104 10.07 1.90 -12.71
N THR A 105 9.17 0.92 -12.60
CA THR A 105 9.49 -0.50 -12.79
C THR A 105 8.96 -1.01 -14.14
N PRO A 106 9.55 -2.11 -14.68
CA PRO A 106 9.03 -2.72 -15.90
C PRO A 106 7.68 -3.39 -15.66
N THR A 107 6.82 -3.45 -16.68
CA THR A 107 5.57 -4.22 -16.64
C THR A 107 5.82 -5.71 -16.89
N CYS A 108 4.90 -6.57 -16.44
CA CYS A 108 4.93 -7.99 -16.75
C CYS A 108 4.44 -8.25 -18.18
N HIS A 109 5.35 -8.59 -19.10
CA HIS A 109 4.98 -8.98 -20.47
C HIS A 109 4.62 -10.47 -20.57
N SER A 110 3.53 -10.78 -21.27
CA SER A 110 3.04 -12.15 -21.52
C SER A 110 4.06 -13.10 -22.19
N SER A 111 5.09 -12.57 -22.85
CA SER A 111 6.20 -13.34 -23.43
C SER A 111 7.13 -13.98 -22.39
N PHE A 112 7.04 -13.60 -21.10
CA PHE A 112 7.70 -14.34 -20.02
C PHE A 112 7.07 -15.72 -19.78
N ALA A 113 5.77 -15.90 -20.07
CA ALA A 113 5.10 -17.20 -20.01
C ALA A 113 5.56 -18.19 -21.10
N SER A 114 6.16 -17.69 -22.18
CA SER A 114 6.69 -18.52 -23.28
C SER A 114 8.04 -19.17 -22.96
N SER A 115 8.74 -18.73 -21.91
CA SER A 115 9.98 -19.36 -21.44
C SER A 115 9.70 -20.55 -20.50
N LYS A 116 8.88 -21.52 -20.96
CA LYS A 116 8.72 -22.83 -20.29
C LYS A 116 10.06 -23.55 -20.03
N ASN A 117 11.12 -23.17 -20.76
CA ASN A 117 12.47 -23.74 -20.63
C ASN A 117 13.41 -22.99 -19.66
N LYS A 118 13.01 -21.88 -19.01
CA LYS A 118 13.88 -21.18 -18.03
C LYS A 118 13.66 -21.63 -16.59
N VAL A 119 12.46 -22.11 -16.22
CA VAL A 119 12.17 -22.60 -14.87
C VAL A 119 13.04 -23.82 -14.54
N VAL A 120 13.20 -24.76 -15.48
CA VAL A 120 14.04 -25.96 -15.31
C VAL A 120 15.54 -25.63 -15.25
N LYS A 121 15.99 -24.55 -15.90
CA LYS A 121 17.39 -24.08 -15.78
C LYS A 121 17.67 -23.32 -14.48
N ARG A 122 16.68 -22.59 -13.92
CA ARG A 122 16.81 -21.92 -12.60
C ARG A 122 16.80 -22.90 -11.42
N LEU A 123 16.15 -24.04 -11.53
CA LEU A 123 16.20 -25.12 -10.53
C LEU A 123 17.62 -25.70 -10.35
N ARG A 124 18.52 -25.54 -11.33
CA ARG A 124 19.94 -25.95 -11.21
C ARG A 124 20.85 -24.86 -10.63
N SER A 125 20.32 -23.66 -10.34
CA SER A 125 21.04 -22.57 -9.68
C SER A 125 20.36 -22.20 -8.35
N VAL A 126 20.19 -23.18 -7.47
CA VAL A 126 19.90 -22.92 -6.05
C VAL A 126 21.12 -22.19 -5.49
N GLY A 127 21.02 -20.87 -5.35
CA GLY A 127 22.10 -20.02 -4.84
C GLY A 127 22.32 -18.69 -5.56
N LYS A 128 21.62 -18.42 -6.67
CA LYS A 128 21.62 -17.09 -7.34
C LYS A 128 20.23 -16.74 -7.87
N LEU A 129 19.22 -16.67 -7.00
CA LEU A 129 18.09 -15.76 -7.28
C LEU A 129 18.68 -14.36 -7.15
N GLY A 130 18.87 -13.66 -8.27
CA GLY A 130 19.27 -12.26 -8.22
C GLY A 130 18.19 -11.47 -7.46
N GLU A 131 18.60 -10.56 -6.59
CA GLU A 131 17.77 -9.61 -5.82
C GLU A 131 17.05 -8.58 -6.72
N GLN A 132 16.71 -8.96 -7.95
CA GLN A 132 16.11 -8.08 -8.93
C GLN A 132 14.59 -8.25 -8.90
N TYR A 133 13.88 -7.12 -8.84
CA TYR A 133 12.43 -7.05 -8.93
C TYR A 133 11.93 -7.84 -10.16
N ASP A 134 10.93 -8.70 -9.94
CA ASP A 134 10.24 -9.47 -10.97
C ASP A 134 8.79 -8.98 -11.05
N PRO A 135 8.37 -8.33 -12.15
CA PRO A 135 7.02 -7.78 -12.25
C PRO A 135 5.95 -8.86 -12.41
N CYS A 136 6.32 -10.12 -12.63
CA CYS A 136 5.39 -11.23 -12.85
C CYS A 136 5.15 -12.08 -11.59
N THR A 137 5.48 -11.56 -10.40
CA THR A 137 5.31 -12.24 -9.09
C THR A 137 3.88 -12.72 -8.85
N GLU A 138 2.87 -11.96 -9.27
CA GLU A 138 1.47 -12.36 -9.19
C GLU A 138 1.20 -13.64 -10.00
N GLN A 139 1.65 -13.69 -11.25
CA GLN A 139 1.46 -14.85 -12.12
C GLN A 139 2.15 -16.10 -11.54
N HIS A 140 3.34 -15.93 -10.95
CA HIS A 140 4.03 -16.99 -10.25
C HIS A 140 3.25 -17.51 -9.04
N SER A 141 2.64 -16.60 -8.27
CA SER A 141 1.80 -16.94 -7.12
C SER A 141 0.57 -17.75 -7.51
N ILE A 142 -0.12 -17.35 -8.59
CA ILE A 142 -1.29 -18.10 -9.12
C ILE A 142 -0.89 -19.53 -9.50
N VAL A 143 0.25 -19.74 -10.15
CA VAL A 143 0.71 -21.10 -10.48
C VAL A 143 1.01 -21.89 -9.20
N TYR A 144 1.78 -21.30 -8.28
CA TYR A 144 2.22 -21.98 -7.05
C TYR A 144 1.07 -22.40 -6.13
N PHE A 145 0.15 -21.48 -5.83
CA PHE A 145 -0.96 -21.76 -4.90
C PHE A 145 -2.03 -22.70 -5.46
N ASN A 146 -2.02 -22.97 -6.76
CA ASN A 146 -2.90 -23.96 -7.41
C ASN A 146 -2.26 -25.35 -7.57
N LEU A 147 -1.02 -25.55 -7.12
CA LEU A 147 -0.43 -26.89 -7.06
C LEU A 147 -1.12 -27.74 -5.99
N HIS A 148 -1.42 -29.01 -6.32
CA HIS A 148 -2.15 -29.90 -5.42
C HIS A 148 -1.39 -30.13 -4.10
N GLU A 149 -0.08 -30.32 -4.18
CA GLU A 149 0.79 -30.48 -3.03
C GLU A 149 0.81 -29.24 -2.13
N VAL A 150 0.74 -28.03 -2.71
CA VAL A 150 0.69 -26.77 -1.97
C VAL A 150 -0.66 -26.61 -1.29
N GLN A 151 -1.77 -26.82 -2.00
CA GLN A 151 -3.11 -26.78 -1.40
C GLN A 151 -3.27 -27.80 -0.28
N LYS A 152 -2.73 -29.02 -0.45
CA LYS A 152 -2.71 -30.06 0.58
C LYS A 152 -1.89 -29.64 1.79
N ALA A 153 -0.72 -29.05 1.59
CA ALA A 153 0.14 -28.56 2.66
C ALA A 153 -0.48 -27.39 3.44
N LEU A 154 -1.26 -26.54 2.76
CA LEU A 154 -2.02 -25.44 3.36
C LEU A 154 -3.38 -25.87 3.93
N HIS A 155 -3.67 -27.18 3.93
CA HIS A 155 -4.92 -27.75 4.42
C HIS A 155 -6.19 -27.19 3.76
N VAL A 156 -6.09 -26.80 2.48
CA VAL A 156 -7.25 -26.35 1.71
C VAL A 156 -8.25 -27.50 1.60
N ASN A 157 -9.51 -27.26 1.96
CA ASN A 157 -10.57 -28.25 1.88
C ASN A 157 -10.67 -28.80 0.44
N PRO A 158 -10.51 -30.10 0.19
CA PRO A 158 -10.51 -30.67 -1.17
C PRO A 158 -11.78 -30.40 -1.99
N VAL A 159 -12.92 -30.14 -1.34
CA VAL A 159 -14.17 -29.77 -2.02
C VAL A 159 -14.07 -28.34 -2.56
N ILE A 160 -13.47 -27.43 -1.79
CA ILE A 160 -13.27 -26.02 -2.15
C ILE A 160 -12.06 -25.85 -3.07
N GLY A 161 -10.99 -26.64 -2.88
CA GLY A 161 -9.77 -26.63 -3.70
C GLY A 161 -9.98 -27.01 -5.17
N LYS A 162 -11.19 -27.46 -5.55
CA LYS A 162 -11.60 -27.56 -6.96
C LYS A 162 -11.75 -26.19 -7.62
N SER A 163 -12.10 -25.16 -6.85
CA SER A 163 -12.05 -23.78 -7.30
C SER A 163 -10.60 -23.34 -7.38
N LYS A 164 -10.24 -22.69 -8.51
CA LYS A 164 -8.90 -22.14 -8.68
C LYS A 164 -8.70 -21.00 -7.71
N TRP A 165 -7.55 -20.97 -7.06
CA TRP A 165 -7.09 -19.82 -6.30
C TRP A 165 -6.70 -18.71 -7.28
N GLU A 166 -7.10 -17.49 -6.98
CA GLU A 166 -6.78 -16.27 -7.71
C GLU A 166 -6.37 -15.19 -6.69
N THR A 167 -5.52 -14.25 -7.10
CA THR A 167 -5.00 -13.21 -6.20
C THR A 167 -6.10 -12.26 -5.71
N CYS A 168 -7.04 -11.91 -6.59
CA CYS A 168 -8.15 -11.01 -6.33
C CYS A 168 -9.44 -11.62 -6.91
N SER A 169 -10.55 -11.48 -6.21
CA SER A 169 -11.84 -12.02 -6.65
C SER A 169 -12.64 -10.95 -7.38
N GLU A 170 -12.84 -11.09 -8.69
CA GLU A 170 -13.68 -10.17 -9.46
C GLU A 170 -15.14 -10.15 -9.01
N VAL A 171 -15.62 -11.27 -8.48
CA VAL A 171 -16.98 -11.36 -7.90
C VAL A 171 -17.11 -10.43 -6.71
N ILE A 172 -16.12 -10.43 -5.80
CA ILE A 172 -16.14 -9.51 -4.67
C ILE A 172 -15.93 -8.08 -5.18
N ASN A 173 -14.93 -7.85 -6.03
CA ASN A 173 -14.62 -6.53 -6.58
C ASN A 173 -15.84 -5.83 -7.20
N THR A 174 -16.58 -6.56 -8.05
CA THR A 174 -17.75 -6.01 -8.76
C THR A 174 -18.97 -5.82 -7.86
N ASN A 175 -19.11 -6.61 -6.79
CA ASN A 175 -20.32 -6.63 -5.96
C ASN A 175 -20.13 -5.97 -4.58
N TRP A 176 -18.92 -5.51 -4.26
CA TRP A 176 -18.63 -4.83 -3.01
C TRP A 176 -19.31 -3.47 -3.00
N LYS A 177 -20.15 -3.23 -1.98
CA LYS A 177 -20.89 -1.97 -1.79
C LYS A 177 -20.68 -1.37 -0.40
N ASP A 178 -19.97 -2.08 0.46
CA ASP A 178 -19.80 -1.73 1.87
C ASP A 178 -18.44 -1.07 2.07
N CYS A 179 -18.31 0.16 1.57
CA CYS A 179 -17.15 0.99 1.84
C CYS A 179 -17.61 2.39 2.23
N GLU A 180 -17.27 2.79 3.44
CA GLU A 180 -17.42 4.18 3.85
C GLU A 180 -16.47 5.06 3.04
N ARG A 181 -16.88 6.30 2.75
CA ARG A 181 -16.07 7.23 1.95
C ARG A 181 -14.82 7.74 2.67
N SER A 182 -14.79 7.63 3.99
CA SER A 182 -13.71 8.17 4.82
C SER A 182 -13.60 7.43 6.14
N VAL A 183 -12.37 7.09 6.52
CA VAL A 183 -12.06 6.54 7.86
C VAL A 183 -11.29 7.54 8.73
N LEU A 184 -11.16 8.80 8.32
CA LEU A 184 -10.47 9.84 9.09
C LEU A 184 -11.02 9.99 10.52
N HIS A 185 -12.33 9.86 10.68
CA HIS A 185 -12.98 9.90 11.99
C HIS A 185 -12.49 8.76 12.93
N ILE A 186 -12.14 7.61 12.38
CA ILE A 186 -11.59 6.47 13.11
C ILE A 186 -10.18 6.78 13.59
N TYR A 187 -9.35 7.42 12.77
CA TYR A 187 -8.03 7.86 13.19
C TYR A 187 -8.12 8.82 14.39
N HIS A 188 -9.05 9.78 14.37
CA HIS A 188 -9.29 10.67 15.52
C HIS A 188 -9.61 9.91 16.81
N GLU A 189 -10.50 8.91 16.74
CA GLU A 189 -10.86 8.06 17.88
C GLU A 189 -9.63 7.28 18.38
N LEU A 190 -8.95 6.55 17.49
CA LEU A 190 -7.86 5.65 17.86
C LEU A 190 -6.61 6.37 18.38
N ILE A 191 -6.35 7.59 17.90
CA ILE A 191 -5.30 8.47 18.43
C ILE A 191 -5.57 8.82 19.90
N GLN A 192 -6.82 9.11 20.26
CA GLN A 192 -7.20 9.44 21.65
C GLN A 192 -7.03 8.25 22.59
N HIS A 193 -7.19 7.02 22.08
CA HIS A 193 -6.92 5.80 22.84
C HIS A 193 -5.43 5.44 22.96
N GLY A 194 -4.52 6.29 22.46
CA GLY A 194 -3.07 6.13 22.59
C GLY A 194 -2.49 4.97 21.79
N LEU A 195 -3.16 4.53 20.72
CA LEU A 195 -2.58 3.54 19.81
C LEU A 195 -1.40 4.13 19.04
N ARG A 196 -0.37 3.29 18.81
CA ARG A 196 0.73 3.64 17.90
C ARG A 196 0.26 3.47 16.47
N ILE A 197 0.08 4.58 15.74
CA ILE A 197 -0.45 4.57 14.37
C ILE A 197 0.63 5.04 13.41
N TRP A 198 0.95 4.22 12.42
CA TRP A 198 1.90 4.54 11.36
C TRP A 198 1.22 4.46 10.01
N MET A 199 1.29 5.53 9.23
CA MET A 199 0.98 5.48 7.81
C MET A 199 2.31 5.45 7.05
N PHE A 200 2.42 4.62 6.03
CA PHE A 200 3.59 4.62 5.18
C PHE A 200 3.23 4.54 3.70
N SER A 201 4.07 5.09 2.84
CA SER A 201 3.82 5.07 1.39
C SER A 201 5.11 4.90 0.60
N GLY A 202 5.09 4.02 -0.40
CA GLY A 202 6.10 4.01 -1.45
C GLY A 202 5.98 5.25 -2.33
N ASP A 203 7.10 5.92 -2.62
CA ASP A 203 7.12 7.19 -3.37
C ASP A 203 7.00 7.03 -4.90
N THR A 204 6.87 5.79 -5.39
CA THR A 204 6.66 5.48 -6.82
C THR A 204 5.27 4.92 -7.12
N ASP A 205 4.42 4.75 -6.10
CA ASP A 205 3.04 4.29 -6.24
C ASP A 205 2.17 5.40 -6.85
N ALA A 206 1.48 5.11 -7.95
CA ALA A 206 0.48 6.00 -8.53
C ALA A 206 -0.96 5.59 -8.20
N VAL A 207 -1.18 4.43 -7.56
CA VAL A 207 -2.51 3.96 -7.13
C VAL A 207 -2.96 4.72 -5.89
N ILE A 208 -2.14 4.75 -4.83
CA ILE A 208 -2.35 5.59 -3.64
C ILE A 208 -1.02 6.29 -3.28
N PRO A 209 -0.69 7.38 -3.98
CA PRO A 209 0.60 8.05 -3.85
C PRO A 209 0.81 8.71 -2.48
N VAL A 210 2.06 9.09 -2.24
CA VAL A 210 2.48 9.89 -1.08
C VAL A 210 1.62 11.15 -0.90
N THR A 211 1.20 11.80 -1.99
CA THR A 211 0.35 13.00 -1.97
C THR A 211 -1.03 12.69 -1.38
N SER A 212 -1.66 11.58 -1.73
CA SER A 212 -2.94 11.13 -1.17
C SER A 212 -2.86 10.96 0.35
N THR A 213 -1.86 10.22 0.81
CA THR A 213 -1.62 10.04 2.26
C THR A 213 -1.33 11.38 2.96
N ARG A 214 -0.59 12.29 2.33
CA ARG A 214 -0.33 13.64 2.89
C ARG A 214 -1.61 14.45 3.04
N TYR A 215 -2.48 14.46 2.03
CA TYR A 215 -3.74 15.19 2.10
C TYR A 215 -4.67 14.61 3.16
N SER A 216 -4.78 13.28 3.24
CA SER A 216 -5.54 12.59 4.28
C SER A 216 -5.01 12.91 5.69
N ILE A 217 -3.68 12.97 5.88
CA ILE A 217 -3.08 13.38 7.17
C ILE A 217 -3.32 14.87 7.48
N ASP A 218 -3.22 15.75 6.48
CA ASP A 218 -3.51 17.17 6.66
C ASP A 218 -4.98 17.42 7.07
N ALA A 219 -5.89 16.61 6.55
CA ALA A 219 -7.31 16.64 6.90
C ALA A 219 -7.56 16.33 8.38
N LEU A 220 -6.71 15.49 9.01
CA LEU A 220 -6.78 15.20 10.45
C LEU A 220 -6.36 16.37 11.34
N LYS A 221 -5.75 17.43 10.78
CA LYS A 221 -5.32 18.64 11.50
C LYS A 221 -4.49 18.34 12.77
N LEU A 222 -3.64 17.31 12.69
CA LEU A 222 -2.78 16.91 13.80
C LEU A 222 -1.57 17.87 13.91
N PRO A 223 -1.19 18.30 15.11
CA PRO A 223 0.04 19.06 15.31
C PRO A 223 1.28 18.26 14.91
N THR A 224 2.18 18.87 14.15
CA THR A 224 3.52 18.31 13.90
C THR A 224 4.34 18.38 15.19
N VAL A 225 4.89 17.25 15.61
CA VAL A 225 5.77 17.13 16.79
C VAL A 225 7.21 16.85 16.41
N ILE A 226 7.44 16.23 15.25
CA ILE A 226 8.77 16.01 14.68
C ILE A 226 8.72 16.48 13.23
N PRO A 227 9.51 17.50 12.82
CA PRO A 227 9.53 17.99 11.45
C PRO A 227 9.92 16.93 10.43
N TRP A 228 9.53 17.15 9.17
CA TRP A 228 9.90 16.30 8.04
C TRP A 228 11.43 16.18 7.91
N HIS A 229 11.95 14.96 7.93
CA HIS A 229 13.39 14.69 7.77
C HIS A 229 13.63 13.34 7.08
N ALA A 230 14.84 13.17 6.54
CA ALA A 230 15.26 11.91 5.93
C ALA A 230 15.57 10.86 7.00
N TRP A 231 15.26 9.60 6.70
CA TRP A 231 15.72 8.44 7.45
C TRP A 231 16.64 7.58 6.57
N TYR A 232 17.50 6.80 7.21
CA TYR A 232 18.59 6.10 6.55
C TYR A 232 18.49 4.59 6.76
N ASP A 233 18.90 3.83 5.74
CA ASP A 233 19.06 2.39 5.88
C ASP A 233 20.42 2.03 6.50
N ASP A 234 20.63 0.74 6.75
CA ASP A 234 21.84 0.24 7.42
C ASP A 234 23.14 0.53 6.64
N ASP A 235 23.08 0.89 5.35
CA ASP A 235 24.26 1.26 4.55
C ASP A 235 24.55 2.78 4.62
N GLY A 236 23.72 3.55 5.32
CA GLY A 236 23.83 5.01 5.37
C GLY A 236 23.23 5.72 4.17
N GLU A 237 22.49 5.00 3.31
CA GLU A 237 21.76 5.60 2.20
C GLU A 237 20.38 6.08 2.65
N VAL A 238 19.85 7.11 1.97
CA VAL A 238 18.50 7.61 2.27
C VAL A 238 17.47 6.54 1.90
N GLY A 239 16.86 5.95 2.93
CA GLY A 239 15.77 4.97 2.78
C GLY A 239 14.42 5.63 2.52
N GLY A 240 14.27 6.90 2.87
CA GLY A 240 13.07 7.72 2.62
C GLY A 240 12.99 8.90 3.58
N TRP A 241 11.77 9.33 3.90
CA TRP A 241 11.53 10.45 4.80
C TRP A 241 10.44 10.15 5.81
N THR A 242 10.42 10.87 6.91
CA THR A 242 9.44 10.69 7.98
C THR A 242 9.04 12.01 8.62
N GLN A 243 7.81 12.08 9.13
CA GLN A 243 7.30 13.19 9.93
C GLN A 243 6.41 12.65 11.06
N GLY A 244 6.65 13.18 12.26
CA GLY A 244 5.88 12.82 13.44
C GLY A 244 4.78 13.84 13.70
N TYR A 245 3.56 13.35 13.85
CA TYR A 245 2.40 14.10 14.31
C TYR A 245 2.00 13.62 15.70
N LYS A 246 1.20 14.42 16.42
CA LYS A 246 0.66 14.01 17.72
C LYS A 246 -0.26 12.79 17.56
N GLY A 247 0.26 11.60 17.85
CA GLY A 247 -0.46 10.33 17.80
C GLY A 247 -0.32 9.54 16.50
N LEU A 248 0.41 10.05 15.50
CA LEU A 248 0.57 9.41 14.19
C LEU A 248 1.98 9.67 13.64
N ASN A 249 2.61 8.67 13.03
CA ASN A 249 3.84 8.85 12.26
C ASN A 249 3.57 8.57 10.79
N PHE A 250 4.14 9.40 9.92
CA PHE A 250 4.11 9.19 8.48
C PHE A 250 5.51 8.91 7.97
N VAL A 251 5.67 7.82 7.20
CA VAL A 251 6.96 7.40 6.64
C VAL A 251 6.84 7.15 5.14
N THR A 252 7.67 7.78 4.33
CA THR A 252 7.82 7.41 2.92
C THR A 252 9.00 6.48 2.73
N VAL A 253 8.90 5.58 1.75
CA VAL A 253 9.96 4.65 1.38
C VAL A 253 10.41 4.93 -0.04
N ARG A 254 11.69 5.29 -0.18
CA ARG A 254 12.28 5.76 -1.43
C ARG A 254 12.41 4.63 -2.45
N GLY A 255 11.94 4.90 -3.66
CA GLY A 255 11.97 3.98 -4.79
C GLY A 255 11.09 2.74 -4.58
N ALA A 256 10.09 2.81 -3.71
CA ALA A 256 9.14 1.73 -3.46
C ALA A 256 7.80 2.03 -4.13
N GLY A 257 7.16 1.02 -4.69
CA GLY A 257 5.78 1.11 -5.19
C GLY A 257 4.75 0.86 -4.10
N HIS A 258 3.53 0.52 -4.52
CA HIS A 258 2.39 0.20 -3.68
C HIS A 258 2.69 -0.93 -2.70
N GLU A 259 3.34 -1.99 -3.20
CA GLU A 259 3.82 -3.09 -2.38
C GLU A 259 5.24 -2.78 -1.88
N VAL A 260 5.35 -1.92 -0.86
CA VAL A 260 6.66 -1.48 -0.34
C VAL A 260 7.64 -2.64 -0.04
N PRO A 261 7.22 -3.74 0.63
CA PRO A 261 8.12 -4.86 0.90
C PRO A 261 8.58 -5.62 -0.34
N LEU A 262 7.81 -5.60 -1.42
CA LEU A 262 8.18 -6.24 -2.69
C LEU A 262 9.31 -5.46 -3.39
N HIS A 263 9.20 -4.13 -3.43
CA HIS A 263 10.14 -3.27 -4.14
C HIS A 263 11.42 -2.99 -3.35
N ARG A 264 11.28 -2.84 -2.02
CA ARG A 264 12.34 -2.39 -1.12
C ARG A 264 12.34 -3.23 0.17
N PRO A 265 12.66 -4.54 0.09
CA PRO A 265 12.57 -5.44 1.24
C PRO A 265 13.49 -5.05 2.41
N LYS A 266 14.69 -4.54 2.14
CA LYS A 266 15.62 -4.06 3.18
C LYS A 266 15.01 -2.87 3.94
N GLN A 267 14.55 -1.86 3.21
CA GLN A 267 13.91 -0.67 3.77
C GLN A 267 12.60 -1.03 4.53
N ALA A 268 11.80 -1.94 3.98
CA ALA A 268 10.58 -2.42 4.62
C ALA A 268 10.88 -3.16 5.94
N LEU A 269 11.99 -3.91 6.00
CA LEU A 269 12.45 -4.56 7.22
C LEU A 269 12.86 -3.54 8.29
N THR A 270 13.57 -2.47 7.91
CA THR A 270 13.91 -1.38 8.83
C THR A 270 12.66 -0.68 9.35
N LEU A 271 11.69 -0.41 8.48
CA LEU A 271 10.39 0.19 8.82
C LEU A 271 9.64 -0.65 9.86
N ILE A 272 9.45 -1.95 9.61
CA ILE A 272 8.70 -2.82 10.53
C ILE A 272 9.43 -3.02 11.86
N LYS A 273 10.76 -3.13 11.86
CA LYS A 273 11.56 -3.21 13.10
C LYS A 273 11.36 -1.96 13.95
N SER A 274 11.43 -0.77 13.34
CA SER A 274 11.25 0.50 14.04
C SER A 274 9.84 0.60 14.64
N PHE A 275 8.81 0.26 13.86
CA PHE A 275 7.43 0.24 14.34
C PHE A 275 7.23 -0.72 15.52
N LEU A 276 7.75 -1.96 15.43
CA LEU A 276 7.60 -2.95 16.49
C LEU A 276 8.34 -2.55 17.77
N ALA A 277 9.57 -2.05 17.63
CA ALA A 277 10.37 -1.55 18.75
C ALA A 277 9.75 -0.28 19.38
N GLY A 278 8.95 0.47 18.63
CA GLY A 278 8.43 1.76 19.06
C GLY A 278 9.48 2.87 19.02
N SER A 279 10.52 2.67 18.22
CA SER A 279 11.55 3.67 17.96
C SER A 279 11.16 4.53 16.75
N PRO A 280 11.67 5.76 16.66
CA PRO A 280 11.67 6.52 15.41
C PRO A 280 12.39 5.77 14.29
N MET A 281 12.21 6.22 13.04
CA MET A 281 13.04 5.75 11.92
C MET A 281 14.50 6.19 12.13
N PRO A 282 15.50 5.40 11.68
CA PRO A 282 16.91 5.69 11.93
C PRO A 282 17.37 7.00 11.30
N VAL A 283 18.18 7.76 12.04
CA VAL A 283 18.87 8.94 11.53
C VAL A 283 20.34 8.62 11.28
N LEU A 284 21.02 9.44 10.47
CA LEU A 284 22.41 9.19 10.07
C LEU A 284 23.39 9.08 11.26
N SER A 285 23.08 9.73 12.39
CA SER A 285 23.92 9.63 13.60
C SER A 285 23.88 8.26 14.26
N ASP A 286 22.77 7.52 14.14
CA ASP A 286 22.58 6.21 14.77
C ASP A 286 23.53 5.17 14.18
N LEU A 287 23.88 5.34 12.90
CA LEU A 287 24.81 4.46 12.17
C LEU A 287 26.28 4.74 12.50
N ARG A 288 26.58 5.90 13.10
CA ARG A 288 27.96 6.30 13.46
C ARG A 288 28.36 5.84 14.85
N SER A 289 27.41 5.41 15.69
CA SER A 289 27.69 4.85 17.02
C SER A 289 28.14 3.39 17.00
N ASP A 290 27.96 2.70 15.87
CA ASP A 290 28.29 1.27 15.69
C ASP A 290 29.57 1.03 14.86
N MET A 291 30.28 2.10 14.47
CA MET A 291 31.62 2.07 13.84
C MET A 291 32.69 2.60 14.78
#